data_AF-A0A379SIX5-F1
#
_entry.id   AF-A0A379SIX5-F1
#
_cell.length_a   1.000
_cell.length_b   1.000
_cell.length_c   1.000
_cell.angle_alpha   90.00
_cell.angle_beta   90.00
_cell.angle_gamma   90.00
#
_symmetry.space_group_name_H-M   'P 1'
#
loop_
_entity.id
_entity.type
_entity.pdbx_description
1 polymer ?
#
loop_
_entity_poly.entity_id
_entity_poly.type
_entity_poly.pdbx_seq_one_letter_code
_entity_poly.pdbx_strand_id
1 'polypeptide(L)'
;MKNILLFFVCLLTFPVHAALTDYKVATWNLQGSSTRSENKWNVNVRQLVSGAGAVDILMVQEAGRPPASAVDTGRIINSPGIPVRELTWNLGSNSRPQQVFIYFSQLDVFAGRVNLAIVSHRRADEVIVLPPPSTASRPIMGIRIGSDAFFTIHALANRGVDAPAVVNSVFEFFP
;
A
#
# COMPACT_ATOMS: atom_id res chain seq x y z
N MET A 1 -55.57 28.14 21.67
CA MET A 1 -54.13 27.86 21.86
C MET A 1 -53.75 26.80 20.83
N LYS A 2 -52.91 27.14 19.85
CA LYS A 2 -52.61 26.30 18.69
C LYS A 2 -51.29 25.58 18.97
N ASN A 3 -51.36 24.30 19.30
CA ASN A 3 -50.17 23.49 19.60
C ASN A 3 -49.44 23.20 18.29
N ILE A 4 -48.29 23.85 18.09
CA ILE A 4 -47.36 23.55 16.98
C ILE A 4 -46.52 22.35 17.45
N LEU A 5 -46.76 21.19 16.84
CA LEU A 5 -45.94 20.00 17.03
C LEU A 5 -44.70 20.13 16.14
N LEU A 6 -43.53 20.36 16.72
CA LEU A 6 -42.24 20.32 16.01
C LEU A 6 -41.83 18.86 15.82
N PHE A 7 -41.72 18.42 14.56
CA PHE A 7 -41.21 17.10 14.21
C PHE A 7 -39.68 17.16 14.08
N PHE A 8 -38.95 16.58 15.03
CA PHE A 8 -37.50 16.39 14.95
C PHE A 8 -37.22 15.15 14.09
N VAL A 9 -36.79 15.36 12.84
CA VAL A 9 -36.32 14.25 11.99
C VAL A 9 -34.85 13.98 12.34
N CYS A 10 -34.60 12.96 13.16
CA CYS A 10 -33.26 12.39 13.30
C CYS A 10 -32.92 11.60 12.02
N LEU A 11 -32.12 12.18 11.14
CA LEU A 11 -31.49 11.45 10.04
C LEU A 11 -30.43 10.52 10.63
N LEU A 12 -30.80 9.25 10.82
CA LEU A 12 -29.85 8.18 11.13
C LEU A 12 -28.98 7.95 9.90
N THR A 13 -27.76 8.49 9.89
CA THR A 13 -26.75 8.16 8.87
C THR A 13 -26.11 6.83 9.24
N PHE A 14 -26.41 5.78 8.48
CA PHE A 14 -25.68 4.52 8.57
C PHE A 14 -24.31 4.69 7.90
N PRO A 15 -23.19 4.34 8.55
CA PRO A 15 -21.90 4.33 7.89
C PRO A 15 -21.91 3.25 6.81
N VAL A 16 -21.77 3.66 5.55
CA VAL A 16 -21.47 2.74 4.45
C VAL A 16 -19.96 2.52 4.51
N HIS A 17 -19.56 1.34 4.97
CA HIS A 17 -18.17 0.92 4.92
C HIS A 17 -17.84 0.50 3.50
N ALA A 18 -16.68 0.92 3.00
CA ALA A 18 -16.13 0.31 1.81
C ALA A 18 -15.90 -1.18 2.12
N ALA A 19 -16.30 -2.04 1.20
CA ALA A 19 -16.00 -3.46 1.27
C ALA A 19 -14.73 -3.73 0.48
N LEU A 20 -14.03 -4.82 0.79
CA LEU A 20 -12.87 -5.28 -0.02
C LEU A 20 -13.21 -5.43 -1.51
N THR A 21 -14.48 -5.66 -1.84
CA THR A 21 -14.99 -5.77 -3.22
C THR A 21 -15.05 -4.44 -3.97
N ASP A 22 -14.93 -3.30 -3.28
CA ASP A 22 -14.97 -1.98 -3.89
C ASP A 22 -13.61 -1.58 -4.50
N TYR A 23 -12.55 -2.36 -4.23
CA TYR A 23 -11.20 -2.13 -4.72
C TYR A 23 -10.80 -3.17 -5.75
N LYS A 24 -10.25 -2.72 -6.87
CA LYS A 24 -9.43 -3.54 -7.76
C LYS A 24 -8.05 -3.65 -7.15
N VAL A 25 -7.74 -4.82 -6.60
CA VAL A 25 -6.46 -5.09 -5.96
C VAL A 25 -5.65 -6.06 -6.82
N ALA A 26 -4.35 -5.81 -6.95
CA ALA A 26 -3.42 -6.76 -7.55
C ALA A 26 -2.14 -6.88 -6.74
N THR A 27 -1.40 -7.96 -6.99
CA THR A 27 -0.05 -8.11 -6.48
C THR A 27 0.89 -8.58 -7.58
N TRP A 28 2.14 -8.13 -7.51
CA TRP A 28 3.18 -8.56 -8.43
C TRP A 28 4.55 -8.58 -7.76
N ASN A 29 5.22 -9.73 -7.81
CA ASN A 29 6.66 -9.79 -7.57
C ASN A 29 7.36 -9.25 -8.83
N LEU A 30 7.92 -8.04 -8.71
CA LEU A 30 8.60 -7.31 -9.78
C LEU A 30 9.88 -8.00 -10.23
N GLN A 31 10.50 -8.81 -9.37
CA GLN A 31 11.87 -9.33 -9.51
C GLN A 31 12.85 -8.21 -9.85
N GLY A 32 12.72 -7.08 -9.16
CA GLY A 32 13.52 -5.88 -9.34
C GLY A 32 14.88 -5.97 -8.65
N SER A 33 15.79 -5.10 -9.09
CA SER A 33 17.08 -4.87 -8.44
C SER A 33 17.39 -3.37 -8.40
N SER A 34 18.39 -2.98 -7.62
CA SER A 34 18.82 -1.57 -7.51
C SER A 34 19.29 -0.95 -8.84
N THR A 35 19.57 -1.75 -9.88
CA THR A 35 20.11 -1.29 -11.18
C THR A 35 19.17 -1.46 -12.38
N ARG A 36 18.07 -2.23 -12.27
CA ARG A 36 17.23 -2.60 -13.43
C ARG A 36 15.73 -2.35 -13.28
N SER A 37 15.30 -1.62 -12.25
CA SER A 37 13.88 -1.51 -11.91
C SER A 37 13.13 -0.37 -12.60
N GLU A 38 13.84 0.65 -13.09
CA GLU A 38 13.22 1.86 -13.66
C GLU A 38 12.27 1.54 -14.83
N ASN A 39 12.67 0.64 -15.73
CA ASN A 39 11.83 0.23 -16.85
C ASN A 39 10.61 -0.58 -16.39
N LYS A 40 10.75 -1.46 -15.41
CA LYS A 40 9.63 -2.27 -14.90
C LYS A 40 8.59 -1.39 -14.20
N TRP A 41 9.03 -0.34 -13.50
CA TRP A 41 8.14 0.67 -12.93
C TRP A 41 7.44 1.50 -14.00
N ASN A 42 8.21 2.15 -14.88
CA ASN A 42 7.65 3.09 -15.85
C ASN A 42 6.81 2.46 -16.96
N VAL A 43 6.99 1.16 -17.23
CA VAL A 43 6.22 0.41 -18.22
C VAL A 43 5.18 -0.46 -17.53
N ASN A 44 5.60 -1.50 -16.81
CA ASN A 44 4.68 -2.53 -16.34
C ASN A 44 3.83 -2.07 -15.16
N VAL A 45 4.44 -1.49 -14.12
CA VAL A 45 3.67 -0.99 -12.97
C VAL A 45 2.74 0.13 -13.42
N ARG A 46 3.23 1.10 -14.21
CA ARG A 46 2.39 2.19 -14.76
C ARG A 46 1.18 1.64 -15.52
N GLN A 47 1.33 0.61 -16.35
CA GLN A 47 0.21 -0.01 -17.07
C GLN A 47 -0.84 -0.63 -16.14
N LEU A 48 -0.44 -1.19 -14.99
CA LEU A 48 -1.37 -1.77 -14.02
C LEU A 48 -2.16 -0.70 -13.25
N VAL A 49 -1.53 0.45 -12.95
CA VAL A 49 -2.13 1.50 -12.10
C VAL A 49 -2.68 2.69 -12.89
N SER A 50 -2.80 2.62 -14.22
CA SER A 50 -3.34 3.71 -15.04
C SER A 50 -4.37 3.22 -16.06
N GLY A 51 -5.19 4.15 -16.56
CA GLY A 51 -6.25 3.88 -17.53
C GLY A 51 -7.54 3.34 -16.91
N ALA A 52 -8.52 3.03 -17.76
CA ALA A 52 -9.88 2.62 -17.33
C ALA A 52 -9.91 1.28 -16.55
N GLY A 53 -8.89 0.45 -16.73
CA GLY A 53 -8.71 -0.83 -16.03
C GLY A 53 -7.75 -0.78 -14.86
N ALA A 54 -7.31 0.41 -14.42
CA ALA A 54 -6.33 0.54 -13.36
C ALA A 54 -6.76 -0.22 -12.09
N VAL A 55 -5.79 -0.84 -11.44
CA VAL A 55 -5.95 -1.32 -10.06
C VAL A 55 -5.85 -0.14 -9.11
N ASP A 56 -6.71 -0.11 -8.11
CA ASP A 56 -6.73 0.92 -7.08
C ASP A 56 -5.55 0.77 -6.14
N ILE A 57 -5.17 -0.48 -5.86
CA ILE A 57 -4.09 -0.86 -4.94
C ILE A 57 -3.24 -1.97 -5.58
N LEU A 58 -1.93 -1.73 -5.66
CA LEU A 58 -0.96 -2.70 -6.17
C LEU A 58 0.11 -3.00 -5.12
N MET A 59 0.16 -4.25 -4.67
CA MET A 59 1.21 -4.76 -3.79
C MET A 59 2.40 -5.26 -4.62
N VAL A 60 3.58 -4.69 -4.40
CA VAL A 60 4.80 -5.02 -5.14
C VAL A 60 5.84 -5.64 -4.22
N GLN A 61 6.36 -6.81 -4.60
CA GLN A 61 7.52 -7.45 -3.97
C GLN A 61 8.75 -7.35 -4.87
N GLU A 62 9.94 -7.46 -4.26
CA GLU A 62 11.22 -7.25 -4.96
C GLU A 62 11.23 -5.92 -5.73
N ALA A 63 10.72 -4.88 -5.08
CA ALA A 63 10.35 -3.61 -5.70
C ALA A 63 11.55 -2.82 -6.27
N GLY A 64 12.79 -3.27 -6.03
CA GLY A 64 13.98 -2.60 -6.55
C GLY A 64 14.13 -1.20 -6.00
N ARG A 65 14.16 -0.20 -6.88
CA ARG A 65 14.07 1.22 -6.53
C ARG A 65 12.74 1.78 -7.02
N PRO A 66 12.10 2.71 -6.29
CA PRO A 66 10.92 3.39 -6.79
C PRO A 66 11.26 4.20 -8.06
N PRO A 67 10.27 4.59 -8.88
CA PRO A 67 10.50 5.41 -10.07
C PRO A 67 11.30 6.67 -9.72
N ALA A 68 12.28 7.05 -10.55
CA ALA A 68 13.12 8.23 -10.29
C ALA A 68 12.33 9.54 -10.22
N SER A 69 11.18 9.61 -10.90
CA SER A 69 10.26 10.75 -10.87
C SER A 69 9.34 10.80 -9.64
N ALA A 70 9.37 9.78 -8.78
CA ALA A 70 8.57 9.78 -7.55
C ALA A 70 9.20 10.72 -6.52
N VAL A 71 8.38 11.55 -5.90
CA VAL A 71 8.81 12.61 -4.98
C VAL A 71 8.39 12.24 -3.57
N ASP A 72 9.33 12.34 -2.62
CA ASP A 72 9.03 12.14 -1.20
C ASP A 72 8.07 13.21 -0.69
N THR A 73 7.06 12.78 0.07
CA THR A 73 6.10 13.69 0.71
C THR A 73 6.64 14.30 2.00
N GLY A 74 7.66 13.69 2.59
CA GLY A 74 8.14 14.04 3.93
C GLY A 74 7.22 13.57 5.06
N ARG A 75 6.17 12.77 4.79
CA ARG A 75 5.32 12.20 5.82
C ARG A 75 6.15 11.32 6.76
N ILE A 76 6.13 11.65 8.05
CA ILE A 76 6.72 10.81 9.09
C ILE A 76 5.81 9.59 9.29
N ILE A 77 6.37 8.40 9.11
CA ILE A 77 5.69 7.12 9.32
C ILE A 77 6.26 6.47 10.57
N ASN A 78 5.41 6.20 11.55
CA ASN A 78 5.81 5.47 12.76
C ASN A 78 6.04 4.00 12.39
N SER A 79 7.22 3.48 12.69
CA SER A 79 7.63 2.14 12.29
C SER A 79 8.64 1.58 13.30
N PRO A 80 8.65 0.28 13.60
CA PRO A 80 9.55 -0.34 14.58
C PRO A 80 10.96 -0.54 13.99
N GLY A 81 11.61 0.56 13.59
CA GLY A 81 12.96 0.55 13.00
C GLY A 81 13.03 0.08 11.54
N ILE A 82 11.90 -0.16 10.88
CA ILE A 82 11.83 -0.55 9.47
C ILE A 82 11.63 0.70 8.60
N PRO A 83 12.51 1.00 7.62
CA PRO A 83 12.39 2.21 6.83
C PRO A 83 11.19 2.14 5.90
N VAL A 84 10.28 3.11 5.99
CA VAL A 84 9.16 3.28 5.05
C VAL A 84 9.03 4.76 4.68
N ARG A 85 8.80 5.04 3.40
CA ARG A 85 8.59 6.38 2.86
C ARG A 85 7.27 6.44 2.10
N GLU A 86 6.55 7.54 2.24
CA GLU A 86 5.42 7.89 1.37
C GLU A 86 5.92 8.79 0.25
N LEU A 87 5.80 8.31 -0.98
CA LEU A 87 6.14 9.05 -2.19
C LEU A 87 4.87 9.38 -2.96
N THR A 88 4.92 10.41 -3.77
CA THR A 88 3.93 10.66 -4.82
C THR A 88 4.54 10.46 -6.18
N TRP A 89 3.75 9.94 -7.12
CA TRP A 89 4.20 9.68 -8.47
C TRP A 89 3.15 10.15 -9.47
N ASN A 90 3.52 11.11 -10.33
CA ASN A 90 2.66 11.54 -11.42
C ASN A 90 2.77 10.55 -12.59
N LEU A 91 1.67 9.87 -12.89
CA LEU A 91 1.54 8.96 -14.02
C LEU A 91 1.24 9.70 -15.33
N GLY A 92 0.66 10.90 -15.23
CA GLY A 92 0.25 11.75 -16.35
C GLY A 92 1.29 12.81 -16.71
N SER A 93 0.84 13.83 -17.43
CA SER A 93 1.67 15.01 -17.75
C SER A 93 1.56 16.07 -16.65
N ASN A 94 2.38 17.11 -16.73
CA ASN A 94 2.26 18.26 -15.82
C ASN A 94 0.94 19.04 -16.02
N SER A 95 0.38 19.04 -17.24
CA SER A 95 -0.86 19.75 -17.56
C SER A 95 -2.13 18.94 -17.25
N ARG A 96 -2.00 17.61 -17.09
CA ARG A 96 -3.08 16.70 -16.72
C ARG A 96 -2.52 15.66 -15.73
N PRO A 97 -2.22 16.08 -14.49
CA PRO A 97 -1.60 15.20 -13.52
C PRO A 97 -2.54 14.06 -13.13
N GLN A 98 -1.97 12.87 -12.99
CA GLN A 98 -2.62 11.68 -12.45
C GLN A 98 -1.73 11.11 -11.37
N GLN A 99 -1.94 11.56 -10.13
CA GLN A 99 -1.04 11.27 -9.03
C GLN A 99 -1.47 9.99 -8.30
N VAL A 100 -0.49 9.14 -8.00
CA VAL A 100 -0.64 8.00 -7.09
C VAL A 100 0.34 8.12 -5.93
N PHE A 101 0.07 7.41 -4.85
CA PHE A 101 0.94 7.30 -3.70
C PHE A 101 1.72 5.99 -3.77
N ILE A 102 2.99 6.01 -3.38
CA ILE A 102 3.82 4.83 -3.22
C ILE A 102 4.30 4.78 -1.78
N TYR A 103 3.95 3.71 -1.08
CA TYR A 103 4.49 3.38 0.23
C TYR A 103 5.63 2.40 0.01
N PHE A 104 6.86 2.85 0.19
CA PHE A 104 8.06 2.11 -0.20
C PHE A 104 8.92 1.79 1.02
N SER A 105 9.25 0.51 1.20
CA SER A 105 10.17 0.04 2.24
C SER A 105 11.48 -0.45 1.64
N GLN A 106 12.58 0.21 2.01
CA GLN A 106 13.93 -0.12 1.55
C GLN A 106 14.60 -1.09 2.53
N LEU A 107 14.31 -2.38 2.37
CA LEU A 107 14.82 -3.46 3.21
C LEU A 107 16.24 -3.90 2.83
N ASP A 108 16.58 -3.82 1.54
CA ASP A 108 17.89 -4.14 1.00
C ASP A 108 18.45 -2.93 0.27
N VAL A 109 19.39 -2.26 0.94
CA VAL A 109 20.06 -1.06 0.44
C VAL A 109 21.10 -1.35 -0.63
N PHE A 110 21.54 -2.62 -0.77
CA PHE A 110 22.62 -3.01 -1.68
C PHE A 110 22.05 -3.55 -3.00
N ALA A 111 21.49 -4.75 -2.99
CA ALA A 111 21.02 -5.41 -4.20
C ALA A 111 19.60 -4.96 -4.58
N GLY A 112 18.84 -4.40 -3.63
CA GLY A 112 17.46 -3.95 -3.81
C GLY A 112 16.48 -5.08 -4.12
N ARG A 113 16.81 -6.33 -3.82
CA ARG A 113 16.05 -7.49 -4.30
C ARG A 113 14.89 -7.87 -3.40
N VAL A 114 14.81 -7.36 -2.18
CA VAL A 114 13.74 -7.71 -1.23
C VAL A 114 12.91 -6.52 -0.78
N ASN A 115 13.05 -5.37 -1.44
CA ASN A 115 12.26 -4.18 -1.12
C ASN A 115 10.78 -4.42 -1.38
N LEU A 116 9.92 -3.76 -0.59
CA LEU A 116 8.47 -3.86 -0.68
C LEU A 116 7.88 -2.52 -1.08
N ALA A 117 6.78 -2.54 -1.85
CA ALA A 117 6.01 -1.34 -2.12
C ALA A 117 4.50 -1.62 -2.14
N ILE A 118 3.70 -0.59 -1.83
CA ILE A 118 2.27 -0.54 -2.14
C ILE A 118 2.03 0.73 -2.94
N VAL A 119 1.45 0.61 -4.12
CA VAL A 119 0.96 1.74 -4.91
C VAL A 119 -0.53 1.89 -4.68
N SER A 120 -1.01 3.11 -4.44
CA SER A 120 -2.42 3.39 -4.19
C SER A 120 -2.86 4.69 -4.86
N HIS A 121 -4.08 4.68 -5.43
CA HIS A 121 -4.71 5.90 -5.96
C HIS A 121 -5.18 6.85 -4.86
N ARG A 122 -5.42 6.34 -3.66
CA ARG A 122 -5.81 7.12 -2.49
C ARG A 122 -4.66 7.17 -1.49
N ARG A 123 -4.46 8.32 -0.87
CA ARG A 123 -3.53 8.43 0.25
C ARG A 123 -4.03 7.55 1.40
N ALA A 124 -3.13 6.77 2.00
CA ALA A 124 -3.42 5.97 3.17
C ALA A 124 -3.70 6.85 4.38
N ASP A 125 -4.73 6.51 5.14
CA ASP A 125 -4.99 7.13 6.43
C ASP A 125 -3.90 6.74 7.43
N GLU A 126 -3.44 5.49 7.34
CA GLU A 126 -2.39 4.92 8.18
C GLU A 126 -1.48 3.99 7.39
N VAL A 127 -0.20 3.97 7.75
CA VAL A 127 0.78 3.00 7.25
C VAL A 127 1.10 2.06 8.40
N ILE A 128 0.87 0.77 8.20
CA ILE A 128 1.02 -0.27 9.21
C ILE A 128 2.32 -1.02 8.90
N VAL A 129 3.20 -1.13 9.90
CA VAL A 129 4.47 -1.86 9.75
C VAL A 129 4.63 -2.81 10.92
N LEU A 130 4.60 -4.10 10.64
CA LEU A 130 4.78 -5.14 11.64
C LEU A 130 6.19 -5.73 11.54
N PRO A 131 6.83 -6.03 12.68
CA PRO A 131 8.12 -6.69 12.69
C PRO A 131 8.03 -8.07 12.01
N PRO A 132 9.14 -8.58 11.47
CA PRO A 132 9.17 -9.92 10.92
C PRO A 132 8.91 -10.95 12.04
N PRO A 133 8.15 -12.03 11.77
CA PRO A 133 7.85 -13.05 12.78
C PRO A 133 9.07 -13.89 13.19
N SER A 134 10.19 -13.79 12.46
CA SER A 134 11.47 -14.38 12.84
C SER A 134 12.63 -13.56 12.27
N THR A 135 13.87 -13.82 12.73
CA THR A 135 15.07 -13.14 12.25
C THR A 135 15.37 -13.34 10.76
N ALA A 136 14.89 -14.45 10.18
CA ALA A 136 15.04 -14.73 8.75
C ALA A 136 13.90 -14.11 7.92
N SER A 137 12.76 -13.83 8.55
CA SER A 137 11.56 -13.37 7.85
C SER A 137 11.70 -11.90 7.42
N ARG A 138 10.91 -11.52 6.43
CA ARG A 138 10.80 -10.13 5.99
C ARG A 138 9.68 -9.43 6.77
N PRO A 139 9.77 -8.11 7.00
CA PRO A 139 8.71 -7.38 7.67
C PRO A 139 7.44 -7.35 6.83
N ILE A 140 6.33 -7.04 7.50
CA ILE A 140 5.01 -6.94 6.91
C ILE A 140 4.68 -5.45 6.80
N MET A 141 4.34 -4.99 5.60
CA MET A 141 3.96 -3.60 5.35
C MET A 141 2.54 -3.55 4.81
N GLY A 142 1.73 -2.65 5.37
CA GLY A 142 0.37 -2.41 4.91
C GLY A 142 -0.01 -0.95 4.94
N ILE A 143 -1.15 -0.67 4.36
CA ILE A 143 -1.82 0.62 4.42
C ILE A 143 -3.28 0.44 4.80
N ARG A 144 -3.84 1.42 5.50
CA ARG A 144 -5.27 1.50 5.79
C ARG A 144 -5.91 2.65 5.01
N ILE A 145 -7.06 2.36 4.40
CA ILE A 145 -7.91 3.33 3.70
C ILE A 145 -9.33 3.12 4.22
N GLY A 146 -9.82 4.08 5.00
CA GLY A 146 -11.05 3.94 5.76
C GLY A 146 -10.97 2.78 6.76
N SER A 147 -11.85 1.81 6.56
CA SER A 147 -11.96 0.57 7.36
C SER A 147 -11.17 -0.60 6.78
N ASP A 148 -10.58 -0.47 5.59
CA ASP A 148 -9.91 -1.57 4.90
C ASP A 148 -8.39 -1.46 5.01
N ALA A 149 -7.74 -2.59 5.24
CA ALA A 149 -6.28 -2.68 5.32
C ALA A 149 -5.73 -3.63 4.26
N PHE A 150 -4.67 -3.19 3.57
CA PHE A 150 -4.04 -3.90 2.45
C PHE A 150 -2.57 -4.11 2.75
N PHE A 151 -2.10 -5.36 2.73
CA PHE A 151 -0.73 -5.72 3.09
C PHE A 151 0.04 -6.30 1.89
N THR A 152 1.31 -5.93 1.79
CA THR A 152 2.29 -6.60 0.91
C THR A 152 3.23 -7.44 1.77
N ILE A 153 3.40 -8.70 1.36
CA ILE A 153 4.18 -9.71 2.05
C ILE A 153 5.08 -10.39 1.03
N HIS A 154 6.29 -10.73 1.43
CA HIS A 154 7.18 -11.58 0.65
C HIS A 154 7.75 -12.66 1.57
N ALA A 155 7.07 -13.80 1.63
CA ALA A 155 7.49 -14.97 2.42
C ALA A 155 8.83 -15.53 1.92
N LEU A 156 9.54 -16.28 2.77
CA LEU A 156 10.80 -16.93 2.44
C LEU A 156 10.66 -17.86 1.23
N ALA A 157 11.65 -17.83 0.33
CA ALA A 157 11.66 -18.68 -0.86
C ALA A 157 11.78 -20.19 -0.55
N ASN A 158 12.11 -20.55 0.71
CA ASN A 158 12.12 -21.93 1.18
C ASN A 158 10.69 -22.41 1.45
N ARG A 159 9.89 -22.55 0.39
CA ARG A 159 8.48 -23.00 0.41
C ARG A 159 7.54 -22.14 1.26
N GLY A 160 7.90 -20.89 1.57
CA GLY A 160 7.07 -19.99 2.37
C GLY A 160 6.84 -20.48 3.80
N VAL A 161 7.85 -21.09 4.43
CA VAL A 161 7.76 -21.66 5.79
C VAL A 161 7.28 -20.65 6.86
N ASP A 162 7.50 -19.35 6.63
CA ASP A 162 7.10 -18.25 7.48
C ASP A 162 5.68 -17.72 7.17
N ALA A 163 5.05 -18.13 6.08
CA ALA A 163 3.75 -17.61 5.65
C ALA A 163 2.63 -17.75 6.71
N PRO A 164 2.49 -18.90 7.42
CA PRO A 164 1.47 -19.01 8.48
C PRO A 164 1.69 -18.01 9.62
N ALA A 165 2.94 -17.82 10.04
CA ALA A 165 3.29 -16.88 11.10
C ALA A 165 3.03 -15.44 10.66
N VAL A 166 3.33 -15.10 9.40
CA VAL A 166 3.03 -13.78 8.83
C VAL A 166 1.53 -13.49 8.83
N VAL A 167 0.69 -14.44 8.39
CA VAL A 167 -0.77 -14.29 8.41
C VAL A 167 -1.27 -14.13 9.85
N ASN A 168 -0.74 -14.92 10.79
CA ASN A 168 -1.10 -14.81 12.19
C ASN A 168 -0.74 -13.45 12.80
N SER A 169 0.43 -12.88 12.45
CA SER A 169 0.80 -11.54 12.90
C SER A 169 -0.13 -10.44 12.39
N VAL A 170 -0.64 -10.57 11.16
CA VAL A 170 -1.66 -9.64 10.64
C VAL A 170 -2.98 -9.81 11.38
N PHE A 171 -3.40 -11.05 11.63
CA PHE A 171 -4.62 -11.35 12.37
C PHE A 171 -4.56 -10.79 13.79
N GLU A 172 -3.49 -11.04 14.54
CA GLU A 172 -3.32 -10.57 15.92
C GLU A 172 -3.16 -9.04 16.04
N PHE A 173 -2.80 -8.36 14.96
CA PHE A 173 -2.73 -6.90 14.95
C PHE A 173 -4.12 -6.24 15.02
N PHE A 174 -5.15 -6.89 14.45
CA PHE A 174 -6.52 -6.39 14.49
C PHE A 174 -7.30 -7.12 15.60
N PRO A 175 -7.73 -6.41 16.66
CA PRO A 175 -8.48 -7.01 17.76
C PRO A 175 -9.92 -7.40 17.39
#